data_AF-F4RGK9-F1
#
_entry.id   AF-F4RGK9-F1
#
_cell.length_a   1.000
_cell.length_b   1.000
_cell.length_c   1.000
_cell.angle_alpha   90.00
_cell.angle_beta   90.00
_cell.angle_gamma   90.00
#
_symmetry.space_group_name_H-M   'P 1'
#
loop_
_entity.id
_entity.type
_entity.pdbx_description
1 polymer ?
#
loop_
_entity_poly.entity_id
_entity_poly.type
_entity_poly.pdbx_seq_one_letter_code
_entity_poly.pdbx_strand_id
1 'polypeptide(L)'
;MHTIMKISFLQALHLFNTVSAHAYIKTWSADGGKFENAQKQPLGNTAFRGVSKNTGWIGSKFIETPAITCGANDTPKGKIAAPIAPFFHTSDQAAKKTLSVKAGGEIDLVITGEPGKGFPHPNGHIQTYLGYCGAEANSCANFDAAKASYFKIQAEVNAISEKLRPNFDHKADGNKWNIPIPSFIPPGSYIMRLELITFGQSSDQEGKQDQYYVYCGQIHVTGSRTPAHDLSRLDSVQFPGAYKSGNIPKDHLPGPKVISKVAGNQSKEKQPKGNKSKDCKPKKSTFNSNQLTKLTACDGTCFKAKTTAHELKHLAPSCSPEDFSCLCRSHKWICAYVSCAEGNCKGDESKKASDEVYSKCGAILSSRSRLSTTDYIPEHQNPSSKEISKSESYHAAVCAWAKCAETNCQDNTDTIRLASDAIYEKCYKITSSPVRRNR
;
A
#
# COMPACT_ATOMS: atom_id res chain seq x y z
N MET A 1 12.43 71.30 46.77
CA MET A 1 13.03 70.76 45.53
C MET A 1 12.66 69.28 45.45
N HIS A 2 12.20 68.78 44.31
CA HIS A 2 11.89 67.34 44.12
C HIS A 2 12.89 66.72 43.13
N THR A 3 13.58 65.67 43.55
CA THR A 3 14.60 64.98 42.73
C THR A 3 13.94 63.93 41.85
N ILE A 4 14.02 64.09 40.53
CA ILE A 4 13.45 63.14 39.56
C ILE A 4 14.44 61.99 39.35
N MET A 5 14.17 60.82 39.92
CA MET A 5 14.97 59.61 39.68
C MET A 5 14.50 58.89 38.41
N LYS A 6 15.22 59.09 37.30
CA LYS A 6 15.00 58.34 36.05
C LYS A 6 15.49 56.90 36.20
N ILE A 7 14.57 55.94 36.33
CA ILE A 7 14.89 54.51 36.17
C ILE A 7 14.56 54.10 34.73
N SER A 8 15.58 54.07 33.87
CA SER A 8 15.51 53.33 32.61
C SER A 8 15.95 51.89 32.88
N PHE A 9 15.04 50.93 32.75
CA PHE A 9 15.41 49.51 32.65
C PHE A 9 14.64 48.85 31.51
N LEU A 10 15.38 48.16 30.64
CA LEU A 10 14.80 47.42 29.53
C LEU A 10 14.05 46.21 30.10
N GLN A 11 12.71 46.21 30.02
CA GLN A 11 11.99 44.94 30.04
C GLN A 11 12.26 44.23 28.71
N ALA A 12 13.05 43.15 28.77
CA ALA A 12 13.34 42.32 27.62
C ALA A 12 12.03 41.76 27.07
N LEU A 13 11.70 42.10 25.82
CA LEU A 13 10.53 41.55 25.14
C LEU A 13 10.79 40.07 24.86
N HIS A 14 10.43 39.21 25.82
CA HIS A 14 10.34 37.77 25.61
C HIS A 14 9.22 37.51 24.61
N LEU A 15 9.58 37.58 23.32
CA LEU A 15 8.87 36.96 22.23
C LEU A 15 8.86 35.45 22.49
N PHE A 16 7.88 35.02 23.29
CA PHE A 16 7.42 33.64 23.25
C PHE A 16 7.07 33.36 21.79
N ASN A 17 7.96 32.63 21.10
CA ASN A 17 7.65 32.02 19.82
C ASN A 17 6.57 30.98 20.08
N THR A 18 5.32 31.41 20.15
CA THR A 18 4.14 30.57 20.29
C THR A 18 3.93 29.86 18.97
N VAL A 19 4.77 28.85 18.70
CA VAL A 19 4.64 27.97 17.55
C VAL A 19 3.22 27.43 17.57
N SER A 20 2.44 27.86 16.58
CA SER A 20 1.07 27.46 16.34
C SER A 20 1.12 26.05 15.80
N ALA A 21 1.25 25.07 16.71
CA ALA A 21 1.49 23.66 16.45
C ALA A 21 0.23 22.98 15.89
N HIS A 22 -0.19 23.45 14.73
CA HIS A 22 -1.50 23.26 14.12
C HIS A 22 -1.31 23.05 12.62
N ALA A 23 -2.20 22.28 11.99
CA ALA A 23 -2.08 21.96 10.56
C ALA A 23 -3.44 21.74 9.90
N TYR A 24 -3.46 21.81 8.57
CA TYR A 24 -4.63 21.56 7.73
C TYR A 24 -4.21 21.14 6.32
N ILE A 25 -5.14 20.52 5.58
CA ILE A 25 -4.93 20.21 4.16
C ILE A 25 -5.13 21.51 3.36
N LYS A 26 -4.06 22.02 2.76
CA LYS A 26 -4.01 23.29 2.02
C LYS A 26 -4.62 23.11 0.63
N THR A 27 -4.04 22.19 -0.13
CA THR A 27 -4.44 21.84 -1.49
C THR A 27 -4.30 20.34 -1.71
N TRP A 28 -4.93 19.84 -2.77
CA TRP A 28 -4.84 18.44 -3.20
C TRP A 28 -5.12 18.26 -4.69
N SER A 29 -4.65 17.15 -5.26
CA SER A 29 -4.99 16.69 -6.61
C SER A 29 -5.16 15.16 -6.64
N ALA A 30 -5.61 14.64 -7.78
CA ALA A 30 -5.67 13.21 -8.06
C ALA A 30 -5.03 12.90 -9.43
N ASP A 31 -4.43 11.72 -9.57
CA ASP A 31 -3.83 11.19 -10.81
C ASP A 31 -2.86 12.17 -11.52
N GLY A 32 -2.01 12.87 -10.76
CA GLY A 32 -1.09 13.89 -11.30
C GLY A 32 -1.77 15.17 -11.80
N GLY A 33 -3.06 15.36 -11.51
CA GLY A 33 -3.85 16.51 -11.95
C GLY A 33 -3.51 17.83 -11.25
N LYS A 34 -4.23 18.89 -11.64
CA LYS A 34 -4.10 20.24 -11.05
C LYS A 34 -4.52 20.22 -9.58
N PHE A 35 -3.74 20.90 -8.73
CA PHE A 35 -4.09 21.10 -7.32
C PHE A 35 -5.26 22.08 -7.15
N GLU A 36 -6.27 21.65 -6.39
CA GLU A 36 -7.41 22.45 -5.91
C GLU A 36 -7.26 22.80 -4.42
N ASN A 37 -7.94 23.86 -3.96
CA ASN A 37 -7.99 24.21 -2.53
C ASN A 37 -8.80 23.18 -1.74
N ALA A 38 -8.24 22.72 -0.62
CA ALA A 38 -8.88 21.72 0.25
C ALA A 38 -9.65 22.38 1.39
N GLN A 39 -9.02 22.58 2.56
CA GLN A 39 -9.69 23.12 3.75
C GLN A 39 -9.63 24.65 3.81
N LYS A 40 -10.28 25.23 4.84
CA LYS A 40 -10.49 26.69 5.01
C LYS A 40 -11.23 27.33 3.82
N GLN A 41 -12.10 26.57 3.16
CA GLN A 41 -13.03 27.00 2.11
C GLN A 41 -14.49 26.90 2.61
N PRO A 42 -15.46 27.66 2.07
CA PRO A 42 -16.88 27.39 2.25
C PRO A 42 -17.23 25.98 1.75
N LEU A 43 -18.08 25.23 2.47
CA LEU A 43 -18.42 23.84 2.11
C LEU A 43 -18.97 23.67 0.69
N GLY A 44 -19.65 24.70 0.14
CA GLY A 44 -20.10 24.75 -1.25
C GLY A 44 -18.98 24.71 -2.29
N ASN A 45 -17.79 25.18 -1.94
CA ASN A 45 -16.67 25.42 -2.86
C ASN A 45 -15.58 24.34 -2.82
N THR A 46 -15.66 23.38 -1.89
CA THR A 46 -14.65 22.35 -1.67
C THR A 46 -15.24 20.94 -1.61
N ALA A 47 -14.37 19.95 -1.76
CA ALA A 47 -14.63 18.53 -1.52
C ALA A 47 -14.02 18.04 -0.19
N PHE A 48 -13.39 18.92 0.61
CA PHE A 48 -12.93 18.64 1.97
C PHE A 48 -13.90 19.19 3.03
N ARG A 49 -14.10 18.42 4.10
CA ARG A 49 -14.86 18.86 5.29
C ARG A 49 -14.05 19.88 6.11
N GLY A 50 -14.73 20.50 7.06
CA GLY A 50 -14.17 21.55 7.92
C GLY A 50 -12.87 21.15 8.65
N VAL A 51 -12.17 22.16 9.16
CA VAL A 51 -11.04 21.99 10.07
C VAL A 51 -11.27 22.89 11.29
N SER A 52 -10.75 22.48 12.45
CA SER A 52 -10.87 23.21 13.72
C SER A 52 -10.47 24.67 13.52
N LYS A 53 -11.16 25.62 14.17
CA LYS A 53 -10.85 27.06 14.08
C LYS A 53 -9.41 27.39 14.46
N ASN A 54 -8.88 26.66 15.44
CA ASN A 54 -7.48 26.71 15.88
C ASN A 54 -6.56 25.76 15.09
N THR A 55 -7.07 24.93 14.19
CA THR A 55 -6.35 23.85 13.47
C THR A 55 -5.66 22.82 14.39
N GLY A 56 -6.22 22.60 15.59
CA GLY A 56 -5.74 21.64 16.60
C GLY A 56 -6.29 20.21 16.48
N TRP A 57 -6.09 19.43 17.54
CA TRP A 57 -6.10 17.96 17.56
C TRP A 57 -7.14 17.36 18.52
N ILE A 58 -7.56 16.12 18.26
CA ILE A 58 -8.29 15.30 19.23
C ILE A 58 -7.25 14.61 20.14
N GLY A 59 -7.39 14.76 21.46
CA GLY A 59 -6.53 14.06 22.41
C GLY A 59 -6.90 12.61 22.60
N SER A 60 -5.90 11.76 22.85
CA SER A 60 -6.02 10.32 23.08
C SER A 60 -7.12 9.91 24.08
N LYS A 61 -7.43 10.74 25.09
CA LYS A 61 -8.50 10.50 26.08
C LYS A 61 -9.92 10.74 25.54
N PHE A 62 -10.04 11.29 24.33
CA PHE A 62 -11.28 11.73 23.71
C PHE A 62 -11.51 11.12 22.31
N ILE A 63 -10.73 10.11 21.91
CA ILE A 63 -10.86 9.42 20.61
C ILE A 63 -12.09 8.50 20.51
N GLU A 64 -12.88 8.39 21.58
CA GLU A 64 -14.21 7.77 21.58
C GLU A 64 -15.34 8.80 21.34
N THR A 65 -15.02 10.10 21.23
CA THR A 65 -15.99 11.15 20.89
C THR A 65 -16.19 11.29 19.37
N PRO A 66 -17.32 11.83 18.88
CA PRO A 66 -17.58 11.98 17.44
C PRO A 66 -16.59 12.88 16.68
N ALA A 67 -15.76 13.64 17.40
CA ALA A 67 -14.66 14.40 16.82
C ALA A 67 -13.60 13.52 16.12
N ILE A 68 -13.43 12.25 16.54
CA ILE A 68 -12.43 11.35 15.96
C ILE A 68 -12.73 11.01 14.49
N THR A 69 -13.97 11.15 14.04
CA THR A 69 -14.40 10.74 12.70
C THR A 69 -13.82 11.66 11.62
N CYS A 70 -14.00 12.97 11.77
CA CYS A 70 -13.61 13.98 10.78
C CYS A 70 -13.15 15.33 11.38
N GLY A 71 -12.88 15.40 12.68
CA GLY A 71 -12.56 16.65 13.38
C GLY A 71 -13.76 17.35 14.03
N ALA A 72 -13.48 18.45 14.72
CA ALA A 72 -14.44 19.28 15.44
C ALA A 72 -14.17 20.77 15.22
N ASN A 73 -15.19 21.62 15.36
CA ASN A 73 -15.07 23.07 15.17
C ASN A 73 -14.04 23.73 16.10
N ASP A 74 -13.84 23.23 17.33
CA ASP A 74 -12.76 23.66 18.21
C ASP A 74 -12.17 22.52 19.04
N THR A 75 -10.91 22.65 19.44
CA THR A 75 -10.16 21.63 20.19
C THR A 75 -9.40 22.26 21.36
N PRO A 76 -9.60 21.80 22.61
CA PRO A 76 -8.95 22.42 23.77
C PRO A 76 -7.41 22.42 23.71
N LYS A 77 -6.81 23.56 24.07
CA LYS A 77 -5.37 23.76 24.24
C LYS A 77 -5.06 24.05 25.71
N GLY A 78 -3.93 23.56 26.21
CA GLY A 78 -3.44 23.82 27.58
C GLY A 78 -4.28 23.20 28.69
N LYS A 79 -5.21 22.28 28.40
CA LYS A 79 -6.06 21.59 29.37
C LYS A 79 -6.55 20.23 28.86
N ILE A 80 -6.79 19.29 29.76
CA ILE A 80 -7.51 18.04 29.45
C ILE A 80 -9.01 18.34 29.32
N ALA A 81 -9.53 18.45 28.10
CA ALA A 81 -10.96 18.60 27.83
C ALA A 81 -11.34 18.07 26.44
N ALA A 82 -12.62 17.73 26.25
CA ALA A 82 -13.13 17.18 24.98
C ALA A 82 -13.22 18.25 23.86
N PRO A 83 -13.10 17.85 22.57
CA PRO A 83 -13.38 18.72 21.43
C PRO A 83 -14.83 19.24 21.42
N ILE A 84 -15.02 20.42 20.81
CA ILE A 84 -16.28 21.18 20.87
C ILE A 84 -16.97 21.21 19.50
N ALA A 85 -18.28 20.95 19.53
CA ALA A 85 -19.17 20.90 18.36
C ALA A 85 -19.24 22.23 17.56
N PRO A 86 -19.77 22.24 16.32
CA PRO A 86 -20.16 21.08 15.50
C PRO A 86 -19.01 20.11 15.23
N PHE A 87 -19.33 18.82 15.11
CA PHE A 87 -18.40 17.77 14.71
C PHE A 87 -18.53 17.57 13.20
N PHE A 88 -17.42 17.57 12.46
CA PHE A 88 -17.49 17.67 10.99
C PHE A 88 -17.98 16.40 10.28
N HIS A 89 -18.33 15.33 11.00
CA HIS A 89 -18.85 14.11 10.41
C HIS A 89 -20.30 14.23 9.92
N THR A 90 -21.11 15.13 10.49
CA THR A 90 -22.55 15.19 10.21
C THR A 90 -22.85 15.62 8.77
N SER A 91 -24.09 15.42 8.32
CA SER A 91 -24.53 15.67 6.94
C SER A 91 -24.63 17.17 6.58
N ASP A 92 -24.88 18.03 7.56
CA ASP A 92 -24.82 19.49 7.41
C ASP A 92 -23.38 20.01 7.26
N GLN A 93 -22.41 19.34 7.91
CA GLN A 93 -20.97 19.62 7.79
C GLN A 93 -20.30 18.94 6.57
N ALA A 94 -21.07 18.28 5.71
CA ALA A 94 -20.57 17.65 4.50
C ALA A 94 -20.17 18.68 3.44
N ALA A 95 -19.02 18.43 2.80
CA ALA A 95 -18.54 19.22 1.66
C ALA A 95 -19.45 18.99 0.44
N LYS A 96 -19.58 19.95 -0.48
CA LYS A 96 -20.57 19.86 -1.57
C LYS A 96 -19.98 19.55 -2.95
N LYS A 97 -18.65 19.48 -3.08
CA LYS A 97 -17.96 18.86 -4.22
C LYS A 97 -17.42 17.47 -3.88
N THR A 98 -16.89 16.81 -4.90
CA THR A 98 -16.17 15.53 -4.82
C THR A 98 -14.99 15.56 -5.81
N LEU A 99 -13.81 15.09 -5.42
CA LEU A 99 -12.65 14.95 -6.32
C LEU A 99 -12.71 13.61 -7.07
N SER A 100 -12.57 13.63 -8.40
CA SER A 100 -12.52 12.40 -9.20
C SER A 100 -11.12 11.79 -9.22
N VAL A 101 -11.01 10.46 -9.03
CA VAL A 101 -9.74 9.70 -9.04
C VAL A 101 -9.97 8.31 -9.65
N LYS A 102 -8.95 7.68 -10.23
CA LYS A 102 -9.06 6.31 -10.77
C LYS A 102 -8.88 5.24 -9.68
N ALA A 103 -9.55 4.10 -9.81
CA ALA A 103 -9.19 2.90 -9.06
C ALA A 103 -7.79 2.41 -9.49
N GLY A 104 -6.83 2.39 -8.56
CA GLY A 104 -5.41 2.15 -8.88
C GLY A 104 -4.64 3.43 -9.22
N GLY A 105 -5.29 4.59 -9.13
CA GLY A 105 -4.67 5.91 -9.17
C GLY A 105 -4.22 6.38 -7.79
N GLU A 106 -4.02 7.69 -7.64
CA GLU A 106 -3.44 8.28 -6.43
C GLU A 106 -3.99 9.68 -6.13
N ILE A 107 -3.84 10.10 -4.88
CA ILE A 107 -4.19 11.44 -4.39
C ILE A 107 -2.96 12.07 -3.74
N ASP A 108 -2.55 13.23 -4.22
CA ASP A 108 -1.50 14.03 -3.59
C ASP A 108 -2.12 15.15 -2.74
N LEU A 109 -1.62 15.30 -1.51
CA LEU A 109 -2.03 16.32 -0.56
C LEU A 109 -0.87 17.25 -0.23
N VAL A 110 -1.16 18.53 0.01
CA VAL A 110 -0.24 19.48 0.64
C VAL A 110 -0.75 19.79 2.05
N ILE A 111 -0.06 19.28 3.07
CA ILE A 111 -0.35 19.54 4.48
C ILE A 111 0.47 20.76 4.92
N THR A 112 -0.17 21.81 5.43
CA THR A 112 0.54 23.02 5.89
C THR A 112 0.12 23.43 7.30
N GLY A 113 0.95 24.26 7.93
CA GLY A 113 0.78 24.78 9.28
C GLY A 113 1.13 26.26 9.33
N GLU A 114 2.24 26.59 9.99
CA GLU A 114 2.83 27.94 9.90
C GLU A 114 3.57 28.13 8.56
N PRO A 115 3.55 29.34 7.96
CA PRO A 115 4.26 29.63 6.71
C PRO A 115 5.75 29.27 6.79
N GLY A 116 6.24 28.56 5.77
CA GLY A 116 7.63 28.09 5.68
C GLY A 116 7.98 26.92 6.60
N LYS A 117 7.03 26.36 7.38
CA LYS A 117 7.31 25.28 8.35
C LYS A 117 6.55 23.98 8.10
N GLY A 118 5.40 24.04 7.42
CA GLY A 118 4.61 22.84 7.11
C GLY A 118 4.01 22.17 8.36
N PHE A 119 4.05 20.84 8.41
CA PHE A 119 3.53 20.08 9.55
C PHE A 119 4.47 20.18 10.76
N PRO A 120 4.04 20.78 11.89
CA PRO A 120 4.97 21.27 12.91
C PRO A 120 5.57 20.17 13.79
N HIS A 121 4.88 19.05 13.97
CA HIS A 121 5.29 17.98 14.89
C HIS A 121 6.32 17.03 14.27
N PRO A 122 7.37 16.61 15.00
CA PRO A 122 8.46 15.82 14.45
C PRO A 122 8.11 14.33 14.25
N ASN A 123 7.41 13.73 15.21
CA ASN A 123 7.28 12.28 15.36
C ASN A 123 5.82 11.83 15.30
N GLY A 124 5.53 10.77 14.55
CA GLY A 124 4.19 10.21 14.49
C GLY A 124 3.91 9.27 13.31
N HIS A 125 2.69 8.74 13.29
CA HIS A 125 2.19 7.78 12.30
C HIS A 125 1.22 8.44 11.34
N ILE A 126 1.05 7.86 10.14
CA ILE A 126 0.05 8.32 9.16
C ILE A 126 -0.80 7.13 8.70
N GLN A 127 -2.11 7.32 8.69
CA GLN A 127 -3.10 6.29 8.32
C GLN A 127 -4.17 6.90 7.41
N THR A 128 -4.57 6.17 6.37
CA THR A 128 -5.65 6.58 5.47
C THR A 128 -6.68 5.47 5.34
N TYR A 129 -7.95 5.87 5.44
CA TYR A 129 -9.12 5.02 5.32
C TYR A 129 -10.07 5.53 4.24
N LEU A 130 -10.85 4.63 3.65
CA LEU A 130 -12.02 4.98 2.83
C LEU A 130 -13.28 4.38 3.46
N GLY A 131 -14.38 5.14 3.44
CA GLY A 131 -15.72 4.67 3.76
C GLY A 131 -16.68 4.97 2.60
N TYR A 132 -17.53 4.03 2.21
CA TYR A 132 -18.39 4.19 1.03
C TYR A 132 -19.63 5.05 1.32
N CYS A 133 -19.90 6.03 0.46
CA CYS A 133 -21.07 6.92 0.56
C CYS A 133 -22.25 6.48 -0.33
N GLY A 134 -21.97 5.86 -1.48
CA GLY A 134 -22.96 5.57 -2.52
C GLY A 134 -22.36 5.63 -3.93
N ALA A 135 -23.10 5.17 -4.94
CA ALA A 135 -22.59 5.05 -6.31
C ALA A 135 -22.37 6.41 -7.00
N GLU A 136 -23.32 7.33 -6.86
CA GLU A 136 -23.28 8.62 -7.57
C GLU A 136 -22.14 9.52 -7.09
N ALA A 137 -21.58 10.32 -8.01
CA ALA A 137 -20.43 11.21 -7.74
C ALA A 137 -20.67 12.25 -6.63
N ASN A 138 -21.93 12.59 -6.34
CA ASN A 138 -22.33 13.50 -5.27
C ASN A 138 -22.79 12.79 -3.98
N SER A 139 -22.74 11.45 -3.89
CA SER A 139 -23.32 10.69 -2.74
C SER A 139 -22.79 11.12 -1.37
N CYS A 140 -21.53 11.54 -1.27
CA CYS A 140 -20.96 12.01 0.00
C CYS A 140 -21.49 13.39 0.45
N ALA A 141 -22.09 14.17 -0.46
CA ALA A 141 -22.32 15.59 -0.25
C ALA A 141 -23.37 15.93 0.83
N ASN A 142 -24.21 14.96 1.22
CA ASN A 142 -25.11 15.06 2.38
C ASN A 142 -24.97 13.83 3.30
N PHE A 143 -23.83 13.14 3.24
CA PHE A 143 -23.57 11.92 4.00
C PHE A 143 -23.14 12.23 5.43
N ASP A 144 -23.49 11.36 6.38
CA ASP A 144 -22.99 11.41 7.76
C ASP A 144 -21.81 10.43 7.90
N ALA A 145 -20.60 10.96 7.95
CA ALA A 145 -19.35 10.21 7.91
C ALA A 145 -19.21 9.21 9.08
N ALA A 146 -19.88 9.42 10.22
CA ALA A 146 -19.84 8.47 11.34
C ALA A 146 -20.57 7.15 11.01
N LYS A 147 -21.41 7.12 9.98
CA LYS A 147 -22.15 5.93 9.53
C LYS A 147 -21.37 5.05 8.56
N ALA A 148 -20.22 5.49 8.05
CA ALA A 148 -19.42 4.70 7.13
C ALA A 148 -18.66 3.57 7.84
N SER A 149 -18.67 2.38 7.25
CA SER A 149 -17.69 1.33 7.55
C SER A 149 -16.37 1.68 6.85
N TYR A 150 -15.38 2.11 7.63
CA TYR A 150 -14.07 2.52 7.16
C TYR A 150 -13.12 1.33 7.06
N PHE A 151 -12.61 1.07 5.85
CA PHE A 151 -11.52 0.14 5.62
C PHE A 151 -10.20 0.88 5.40
N LYS A 152 -9.09 0.32 5.90
CA LYS A 152 -7.77 1.00 5.88
C LYS A 152 -7.06 0.74 4.56
N ILE A 153 -6.64 1.79 3.85
CA ILE A 153 -5.92 1.70 2.56
C ILE A 153 -4.41 1.99 2.67
N GLN A 154 -4.00 2.75 3.69
CA GLN A 154 -2.61 3.12 3.94
C GLN A 154 -2.36 3.15 5.45
N ALA A 155 -1.20 2.69 5.90
CA ALA A 155 -0.84 2.67 7.32
C ALA A 155 0.69 2.63 7.48
N GLU A 156 1.27 3.69 8.03
CA GLU A 156 2.72 3.86 8.04
C GLU A 156 3.21 4.36 9.42
N VAL A 157 3.95 3.49 10.10
CA VAL A 157 4.73 3.80 11.30
C VAL A 157 5.76 4.88 10.95
N ASN A 158 6.04 5.80 11.88
CA ASN A 158 7.01 6.90 11.78
C ASN A 158 6.96 7.81 10.53
N ALA A 159 5.95 7.70 9.68
CA ALA A 159 5.89 8.42 8.41
C ALA A 159 5.90 9.94 8.54
N ILE A 160 5.54 10.51 9.70
CA ILE A 160 5.68 11.97 9.93
C ILE A 160 7.16 12.38 9.88
N SER A 161 8.02 11.68 10.59
CA SER A 161 9.47 11.91 10.63
C SER A 161 10.18 11.43 9.36
N GLU A 162 9.80 10.26 8.84
CA GLU A 162 10.56 9.56 7.79
C GLU A 162 10.17 9.98 6.36
N LYS A 163 8.98 10.53 6.15
CA LYS A 163 8.43 10.78 4.81
C LYS A 163 7.74 12.13 4.63
N LEU A 164 6.79 12.48 5.52
CA LEU A 164 6.04 13.73 5.41
C LEU A 164 6.95 14.96 5.57
N ARG A 165 7.68 15.05 6.69
CA ARG A 165 8.54 16.21 7.00
C ARG A 165 9.67 16.42 5.98
N PRO A 166 10.42 15.38 5.55
CA PRO A 166 11.41 15.53 4.47
C PRO A 166 10.81 16.08 3.18
N ASN A 167 9.58 15.70 2.84
CA ASN A 167 8.88 16.13 1.62
C ASN A 167 8.24 17.53 1.75
N PHE A 168 8.94 18.51 2.32
CA PHE A 168 8.48 19.91 2.30
C PHE A 168 8.70 20.55 0.92
N ASP A 169 7.64 21.04 0.30
CA ASP A 169 7.70 21.75 -0.98
C ASP A 169 7.63 23.26 -0.75
N HIS A 170 8.74 23.96 -1.02
CA HIS A 170 8.84 25.41 -0.85
C HIS A 170 7.95 26.23 -1.81
N LYS A 171 7.51 25.67 -2.94
CA LYS A 171 6.60 26.34 -3.90
C LYS A 171 5.15 26.15 -3.49
N ALA A 172 4.80 24.98 -2.94
CA ALA A 172 3.48 24.72 -2.38
C ALA A 172 3.31 25.31 -0.97
N ASP A 173 4.41 25.55 -0.25
CA ASP A 173 4.47 25.95 1.16
C ASP A 173 3.67 24.97 2.04
N GLY A 174 4.17 23.74 2.10
CA GLY A 174 3.61 22.62 2.87
C GLY A 174 4.29 21.29 2.54
N ASN A 175 4.02 20.27 3.35
CA ASN A 175 4.53 18.91 3.17
C ASN A 175 3.64 18.11 2.22
N LYS A 176 4.26 17.39 1.28
CA LYS A 176 3.56 16.49 0.37
C LYS A 176 3.31 15.12 0.98
N TRP A 177 2.08 14.64 0.86
CA TRP A 177 1.68 13.27 1.20
C TRP A 177 0.92 12.64 0.03
N ASN A 178 1.30 11.42 -0.35
CA ASN A 178 0.67 10.65 -1.41
C ASN A 178 -0.17 9.51 -0.81
N ILE A 179 -1.35 9.28 -1.39
CA ILE A 179 -2.33 8.28 -0.96
C ILE A 179 -2.69 7.41 -2.18
N PRO A 180 -2.22 6.14 -2.24
CA PRO A 180 -2.58 5.23 -3.33
C PRO A 180 -4.02 4.72 -3.16
N ILE A 181 -4.83 4.82 -4.22
CA ILE A 181 -6.20 4.31 -4.26
C ILE A 181 -6.19 2.85 -4.73
N PRO A 182 -6.69 1.88 -3.94
CA PRO A 182 -6.65 0.47 -4.33
C PRO A 182 -7.34 0.17 -5.67
N SER A 183 -6.70 -0.61 -6.54
CA SER A 183 -7.20 -0.95 -7.89
C SER A 183 -8.34 -1.97 -7.94
N PHE A 184 -8.86 -2.38 -6.79
CA PHE A 184 -9.83 -3.48 -6.65
C PHE A 184 -11.10 -3.13 -5.84
N ILE A 185 -11.22 -1.90 -5.32
CA ILE A 185 -12.48 -1.38 -4.78
C ILE A 185 -13.42 -1.01 -5.94
N PRO A 186 -14.75 -1.10 -5.78
CA PRO A 186 -15.68 -0.69 -6.82
C PRO A 186 -15.63 0.83 -7.06
N PRO A 187 -15.94 1.29 -8.29
CA PRO A 187 -16.19 2.70 -8.53
C PRO A 187 -17.40 3.19 -7.73
N GLY A 188 -17.44 4.48 -7.47
CA GLY A 188 -18.42 5.13 -6.61
C GLY A 188 -17.77 6.13 -5.66
N SER A 189 -18.56 6.77 -4.80
CA SER A 189 -18.11 7.85 -3.94
C SER A 189 -17.75 7.39 -2.54
N TYR A 190 -16.63 7.88 -2.02
CA TYR A 190 -16.07 7.53 -0.72
C TYR A 190 -15.71 8.77 0.09
N ILE A 191 -15.93 8.70 1.41
CA ILE A 191 -15.32 9.61 2.37
C ILE A 191 -13.93 9.07 2.73
N MET A 192 -12.90 9.79 2.29
CA MET A 192 -11.49 9.53 2.61
C MET A 192 -11.17 10.19 3.96
N ARG A 193 -10.78 9.39 4.95
CA ARG A 193 -10.33 9.84 6.27
C ARG A 193 -8.82 9.65 6.37
N LEU A 194 -8.08 10.76 6.35
CA LEU A 194 -6.67 10.83 6.67
C LEU A 194 -6.50 11.10 8.17
N GLU A 195 -5.50 10.47 8.78
CA GLU A 195 -5.19 10.59 10.20
C GLU A 195 -3.68 10.64 10.41
N LEU A 196 -3.21 11.68 11.11
CA LEU A 196 -1.84 11.82 11.58
C LEU A 196 -1.86 11.72 13.12
N ILE A 197 -1.14 10.75 13.68
CA ILE A 197 -1.06 10.51 15.13
C ILE A 197 0.32 10.96 15.61
N THR A 198 0.42 12.00 16.44
CA THR A 198 1.72 12.55 16.90
C THR A 198 2.00 12.21 18.36
N PHE A 199 3.29 12.06 18.69
CA PHE A 199 3.73 11.54 19.99
C PHE A 199 4.57 12.53 20.78
N GLY A 200 4.26 12.67 22.08
CA GLY A 200 5.05 13.46 23.03
C GLY A 200 5.02 14.98 22.77
N GLN A 201 4.01 15.48 22.07
CA GLN A 201 3.83 16.90 21.73
C GLN A 201 2.79 17.61 22.61
N SER A 202 2.06 16.85 23.44
CA SER A 202 1.09 17.35 24.41
C SER A 202 1.78 17.69 25.74
N SER A 203 1.42 18.83 26.33
CA SER A 203 2.02 19.31 27.58
C SER A 203 1.56 18.54 28.84
N ASP A 204 2.17 18.84 30.00
CA ASP A 204 1.68 18.35 31.31
C ASP A 204 0.21 18.76 31.56
N GLN A 205 -0.16 20.02 31.27
CA GLN A 205 -1.52 20.54 31.48
C GLN A 205 -2.54 19.91 30.52
N GLU A 206 -2.08 19.49 29.35
CA GLU A 206 -2.86 18.72 28.37
C GLU A 206 -2.84 17.21 28.65
N GLY A 207 -2.09 16.77 29.67
CA GLY A 207 -2.08 15.41 30.19
C GLY A 207 -1.30 14.39 29.36
N LYS A 208 -0.26 14.83 28.62
CA LYS A 208 0.68 14.01 27.82
C LYS A 208 -0.02 13.06 26.84
N GLN A 209 -1.09 13.53 26.21
CA GLN A 209 -1.88 12.77 25.27
C GLN A 209 -1.17 12.62 23.91
N ASP A 210 -1.38 11.49 23.24
CA ASP A 210 -1.11 11.39 21.81
C ASP A 210 -2.12 12.28 21.05
N GLN A 211 -1.68 12.93 19.98
CA GLN A 211 -2.44 13.95 19.27
C GLN A 211 -2.94 13.44 17.92
N TYR A 212 -4.26 13.38 17.76
CA TYR A 212 -4.90 12.88 16.55
C TYR A 212 -5.36 14.06 15.68
N TYR A 213 -4.70 14.24 14.53
CA TYR A 213 -5.08 15.19 13.49
C TYR A 213 -5.84 14.45 12.39
N VAL A 214 -7.16 14.65 12.31
CA VAL A 214 -8.05 13.91 11.41
C VAL A 214 -8.66 14.85 10.37
N TYR A 215 -8.59 14.45 9.10
CA TYR A 215 -9.07 15.24 7.96
C TYR A 215 -9.92 14.36 7.03
N CYS A 216 -11.08 14.86 6.60
CA CYS A 216 -12.01 14.12 5.75
C CYS A 216 -12.23 14.81 4.38
N GLY A 217 -11.84 14.12 3.31
CA GLY A 217 -12.06 14.51 1.91
C GLY A 217 -13.08 13.60 1.21
N GLN A 218 -13.78 14.11 0.20
CA GLN A 218 -14.80 13.37 -0.56
C GLN A 218 -14.26 13.06 -1.96
N ILE A 219 -14.19 11.78 -2.31
CA ILE A 219 -13.63 11.31 -3.58
C ILE A 219 -14.64 10.45 -4.35
N HIS A 220 -14.56 10.47 -5.68
CA HIS A 220 -15.30 9.59 -6.57
C HIS A 220 -14.30 8.72 -7.32
N VAL A 221 -14.29 7.44 -6.98
CA VAL A 221 -13.41 6.45 -7.59
C VAL A 221 -14.03 6.00 -8.92
N THR A 222 -13.24 6.05 -9.99
CA THR A 222 -13.68 5.82 -11.37
C THR A 222 -12.95 4.64 -12.02
N GLY A 223 -13.57 4.10 -13.08
CA GLY A 223 -13.06 2.94 -13.82
C GLY A 223 -13.34 1.61 -13.11
N SER A 224 -12.90 0.50 -13.72
CA SER A 224 -12.96 -0.82 -13.09
C SER A 224 -11.87 -1.76 -13.61
N ARG A 225 -11.40 -2.67 -12.76
CA ARG A 225 -10.79 -3.95 -13.17
C ARG A 225 -11.48 -5.05 -12.39
N THR A 226 -12.17 -5.94 -13.10
CA THR A 226 -13.12 -6.88 -12.51
C THR A 226 -12.47 -8.17 -11.97
N PRO A 227 -13.12 -8.85 -11.00
CA PRO A 227 -14.24 -8.36 -10.20
C PRO A 227 -13.79 -7.25 -9.23
N ALA A 228 -14.60 -6.21 -9.09
CA ALA A 228 -14.49 -5.32 -7.94
C ALA A 228 -14.84 -6.10 -6.67
N HIS A 229 -14.20 -5.80 -5.55
CA HIS A 229 -14.45 -6.52 -4.31
C HIS A 229 -15.69 -6.00 -3.60
N ASP A 230 -16.54 -6.94 -3.18
CA ASP A 230 -17.60 -6.69 -2.22
C ASP A 230 -17.00 -6.09 -0.92
N LEU A 231 -17.32 -4.82 -0.68
CA LEU A 231 -16.80 -4.05 0.45
C LEU A 231 -17.25 -4.62 1.81
N SER A 232 -18.37 -5.35 1.87
CA SER A 232 -18.84 -5.99 3.11
C SER A 232 -17.91 -7.11 3.61
N ARG A 233 -16.99 -7.57 2.75
CA ARG A 233 -16.01 -8.62 3.05
C ARG A 233 -14.64 -8.05 3.46
N LEU A 234 -14.52 -6.74 3.67
CA LEU A 234 -13.29 -6.07 4.12
C LEU A 234 -13.30 -5.84 5.63
N ASP A 235 -12.13 -6.05 6.25
CA ASP A 235 -11.85 -5.65 7.63
C ASP A 235 -12.05 -4.13 7.77
N SER A 236 -13.07 -3.73 8.52
CA SER A 236 -13.58 -2.36 8.55
C SER A 236 -14.19 -2.01 9.91
N VAL A 237 -14.15 -0.72 10.25
CA VAL A 237 -14.52 -0.18 11.56
C VAL A 237 -15.33 1.12 11.42
N GLN A 238 -16.04 1.50 12.48
CA GLN A 238 -16.68 2.81 12.57
C GLN A 238 -15.87 3.77 13.45
N PHE A 239 -16.01 5.06 13.20
CA PHE A 239 -15.42 6.13 13.99
C PHE A 239 -16.54 7.03 14.52
N PRO A 240 -16.71 7.18 15.85
CA PRO A 240 -15.97 6.52 16.93
C PRO A 240 -16.25 5.01 17.04
N GLY A 241 -15.46 4.30 17.84
CA GLY A 241 -15.59 2.86 18.11
C GLY A 241 -14.39 2.00 17.68
N ALA A 242 -13.62 2.44 16.68
CA ALA A 242 -12.41 1.73 16.21
C ALA A 242 -11.28 1.65 17.25
N TYR A 243 -11.15 2.66 18.12
CA TYR A 243 -10.05 2.85 19.06
C TYR A 243 -10.58 2.90 20.51
N LYS A 244 -9.70 2.63 21.48
CA LYS A 244 -9.97 2.79 22.92
C LYS A 244 -9.26 4.00 23.47
N SER A 245 -9.90 4.73 24.37
CA SER A 245 -9.37 5.92 25.04
C SER A 245 -8.02 5.64 25.73
N GLY A 246 -7.00 6.45 25.41
CA GLY A 246 -5.62 6.31 25.92
C GLY A 246 -4.56 6.39 24.83
N ASN A 247 -3.30 6.57 25.26
CA ASN A 247 -2.14 6.59 24.35
C ASN A 247 -1.84 5.19 23.79
N ILE A 248 -1.21 5.14 22.61
CA ILE A 248 -0.84 3.89 21.92
C ILE A 248 0.66 3.59 22.02
N PRO A 249 1.09 2.31 21.88
CA PRO A 249 2.49 1.98 21.68
C PRO A 249 3.02 2.58 20.37
N LYS A 250 4.19 3.24 20.40
CA LYS A 250 4.78 4.01 19.27
C LYS A 250 5.29 3.16 18.11
N ASP A 251 5.19 1.84 18.23
CA ASP A 251 5.55 0.81 17.27
C ASP A 251 4.31 0.11 16.68
N HIS A 252 3.10 0.49 17.10
CA HIS A 252 1.83 -0.14 16.74
C HIS A 252 0.83 0.84 16.10
N LEU A 253 0.20 0.44 14.99
CA LEU A 253 -0.83 1.21 14.31
C LEU A 253 -2.24 0.74 14.73
N PRO A 254 -3.09 1.58 15.33
CA PRO A 254 -4.43 1.18 15.79
C PRO A 254 -5.43 0.92 14.64
N GLY A 255 -6.49 0.16 14.92
CA GLY A 255 -7.56 -0.16 13.96
C GLY A 255 -7.26 -1.35 13.04
N PRO A 256 -8.09 -1.58 12.00
CA PRO A 256 -8.04 -2.77 11.14
C PRO A 256 -6.76 -2.86 10.33
N LYS A 257 -6.49 -4.01 9.70
CA LYS A 257 -5.33 -4.17 8.81
C LYS A 257 -5.55 -3.40 7.49
N VAL A 258 -4.46 -3.05 6.81
CA VAL A 258 -4.55 -2.52 5.44
C VAL A 258 -5.17 -3.59 4.55
N ILE A 259 -6.17 -3.19 3.75
CA ILE A 259 -6.91 -4.15 2.93
C ILE A 259 -6.05 -4.81 1.86
N SER A 260 -6.35 -6.07 1.59
CA SER A 260 -5.74 -6.87 0.53
C SER A 260 -6.81 -7.72 -0.17
N LYS A 261 -6.47 -8.32 -1.31
CA LYS A 261 -7.46 -8.87 -2.24
C LYS A 261 -8.07 -10.20 -1.76
N VAL A 262 -9.23 -10.13 -1.10
CA VAL A 262 -9.89 -11.27 -0.41
C VAL A 262 -10.52 -12.28 -1.38
N ALA A 263 -10.02 -13.53 -1.40
CA ALA A 263 -10.62 -14.64 -2.15
C ALA A 263 -12.04 -14.99 -1.66
N GLY A 264 -12.89 -15.55 -2.54
CA GLY A 264 -14.30 -15.86 -2.24
C GLY A 264 -14.62 -17.35 -2.37
N ASN A 265 -15.37 -17.87 -1.39
CA ASN A 265 -16.02 -19.18 -1.47
C ASN A 265 -17.39 -19.05 -2.15
N GLN A 266 -17.83 -20.10 -2.85
CA GLN A 266 -19.23 -20.33 -3.19
C GLN A 266 -19.67 -21.72 -2.73
N SER A 267 -20.95 -21.83 -2.38
CA SER A 267 -21.62 -23.06 -1.95
C SER A 267 -21.93 -24.01 -3.13
N LYS A 268 -22.22 -25.27 -2.82
CA LYS A 268 -22.36 -26.37 -3.79
C LYS A 268 -23.73 -26.35 -4.49
N GLU A 269 -23.73 -26.50 -5.82
CA GLU A 269 -24.80 -27.20 -6.55
C GLU A 269 -24.20 -28.07 -7.69
N LYS A 270 -25.01 -28.91 -8.35
CA LYS A 270 -24.56 -30.14 -9.04
C LYS A 270 -24.28 -29.96 -10.54
N GLN A 271 -23.20 -30.57 -11.02
CA GLN A 271 -22.99 -30.89 -12.44
C GLN A 271 -23.90 -32.02 -12.94
N PRO A 272 -24.12 -32.07 -14.27
CA PRO A 272 -24.00 -33.34 -14.98
C PRO A 272 -23.20 -33.28 -16.30
N LYS A 273 -22.21 -34.19 -16.40
CA LYS A 273 -21.76 -34.96 -17.60
C LYS A 273 -21.44 -34.23 -18.92
N GLY A 274 -20.20 -34.39 -19.40
CA GLY A 274 -19.77 -34.07 -20.78
C GLY A 274 -19.22 -35.28 -21.58
N ASN A 275 -18.84 -35.04 -22.85
CA ASN A 275 -18.15 -35.91 -23.83
C ASN A 275 -17.85 -35.01 -25.08
N LYS A 276 -16.87 -35.20 -25.98
CA LYS A 276 -15.72 -36.11 -26.21
C LYS A 276 -14.68 -35.31 -27.06
N SER A 277 -13.36 -35.42 -26.84
CA SER A 277 -12.39 -36.33 -27.51
C SER A 277 -12.20 -36.07 -29.03
N LYS A 278 -11.02 -36.14 -29.65
CA LYS A 278 -9.69 -36.71 -29.29
C LYS A 278 -8.61 -35.59 -29.31
N ASP A 279 -7.31 -35.69 -29.66
CA ASP A 279 -6.25 -36.72 -29.95
C ASP A 279 -4.87 -35.97 -29.80
N CYS A 280 -3.65 -36.53 -29.80
CA CYS A 280 -3.17 -37.93 -29.79
C CYS A 280 -1.94 -38.13 -28.86
N LYS A 281 -0.70 -38.35 -29.38
CA LYS A 281 0.47 -38.85 -28.59
C LYS A 281 1.87 -38.35 -29.02
N PRO A 282 2.89 -38.43 -28.13
CA PRO A 282 4.24 -37.83 -28.30
C PRO A 282 5.37 -38.81 -28.69
N LYS A 283 6.60 -38.30 -28.86
CA LYS A 283 7.87 -39.06 -28.87
C LYS A 283 8.81 -38.61 -27.74
N LYS A 284 9.73 -39.49 -27.34
CA LYS A 284 10.78 -39.26 -26.32
C LYS A 284 12.17 -39.18 -26.96
N SER A 285 13.09 -38.45 -26.32
CA SER A 285 14.54 -38.76 -26.33
C SER A 285 15.20 -38.28 -25.03
N THR A 286 16.23 -39.00 -24.59
CA THR A 286 17.05 -38.72 -23.40
C THR A 286 18.18 -37.74 -23.70
N PHE A 287 18.67 -36.98 -22.72
CA PHE A 287 19.86 -36.13 -22.87
C PHE A 287 20.85 -36.24 -21.71
N ASN A 288 22.13 -35.97 -22.01
CA ASN A 288 23.29 -36.32 -21.20
C ASN A 288 23.92 -35.10 -20.47
N SER A 289 24.90 -35.33 -19.60
CA SER A 289 25.33 -34.39 -18.55
C SER A 289 26.22 -33.21 -19.00
N ASN A 290 26.75 -33.20 -20.23
CA ASN A 290 27.78 -32.24 -20.66
C ASN A 290 27.28 -31.11 -21.58
N GLN A 291 26.19 -30.43 -21.21
CA GLN A 291 25.82 -29.15 -21.84
C GLN A 291 25.53 -28.06 -20.80
N LEU A 292 26.52 -27.19 -20.61
CA LEU A 292 26.40 -25.88 -19.95
C LEU A 292 25.72 -24.84 -20.88
N THR A 293 24.86 -25.31 -21.78
CA THR A 293 24.26 -24.58 -22.93
C THR A 293 22.80 -24.98 -23.11
N LYS A 294 22.07 -25.19 -22.00
CA LYS A 294 20.67 -25.67 -22.02
C LYS A 294 19.65 -24.58 -22.32
N LEU A 295 20.03 -23.31 -22.24
CA LEU A 295 19.28 -22.17 -22.75
C LEU A 295 20.23 -21.36 -23.65
N THR A 296 19.82 -21.12 -24.89
CA THR A 296 20.70 -20.61 -25.96
C THR A 296 20.45 -19.15 -26.31
N ALA A 297 19.28 -18.61 -25.95
CA ALA A 297 19.03 -17.18 -26.11
C ALA A 297 20.11 -16.33 -25.43
N CYS A 298 20.41 -15.17 -26.03
CA CYS A 298 21.36 -14.20 -25.50
C CYS A 298 22.81 -14.72 -25.37
N ASP A 299 23.22 -15.66 -26.23
CA ASP A 299 24.49 -16.40 -26.14
C ASP A 299 24.73 -17.08 -24.76
N GLY A 300 23.63 -17.43 -24.09
CA GLY A 300 23.63 -17.96 -22.73
C GLY A 300 24.11 -16.96 -21.67
N THR A 301 24.22 -15.66 -21.97
CA THR A 301 24.71 -14.61 -21.06
C THR A 301 23.92 -14.59 -19.75
N CYS A 302 22.59 -14.58 -19.83
CA CYS A 302 21.73 -14.62 -18.65
C CYS A 302 21.72 -15.96 -17.91
N PHE A 303 22.05 -17.07 -18.60
CA PHE A 303 22.27 -18.35 -17.92
C PHE A 303 23.53 -18.26 -17.06
N LYS A 304 24.67 -17.88 -17.66
CA LYS A 304 25.96 -17.70 -16.99
C LYS A 304 25.88 -16.72 -15.82
N ALA A 305 25.19 -15.59 -15.99
CA ALA A 305 25.00 -14.60 -14.94
C ALA A 305 24.26 -15.19 -13.73
N LYS A 306 23.15 -15.90 -13.97
CA LYS A 306 22.27 -16.44 -12.92
C LYS A 306 22.66 -17.82 -12.41
N THR A 307 23.71 -18.44 -12.95
CA THR A 307 24.32 -19.67 -12.42
C THR A 307 25.69 -19.45 -11.77
N THR A 308 26.10 -18.21 -11.46
CA THR A 308 27.26 -18.00 -10.60
C THR A 308 27.01 -18.57 -9.19
N ALA A 309 28.05 -19.07 -8.51
CA ALA A 309 27.91 -19.66 -7.17
C ALA A 309 27.31 -18.67 -6.13
N HIS A 310 27.52 -17.37 -6.34
CA HIS A 310 26.97 -16.28 -5.55
C HIS A 310 25.46 -16.12 -5.77
N GLU A 311 25.01 -16.01 -7.03
CA GLU A 311 23.59 -15.92 -7.38
C GLU A 311 22.84 -17.21 -7.00
N LEU A 312 23.41 -18.39 -7.25
CA LEU A 312 22.81 -19.68 -6.90
C LEU A 312 22.60 -19.83 -5.40
N LYS A 313 23.49 -19.31 -4.54
CA LYS A 313 23.32 -19.30 -3.08
C LYS A 313 22.02 -18.62 -2.62
N HIS A 314 21.35 -17.84 -3.48
CA HIS A 314 20.15 -17.06 -3.16
C HIS A 314 18.97 -17.42 -4.05
N LEU A 315 19.22 -17.71 -5.32
CA LEU A 315 18.23 -18.16 -6.30
C LEU A 315 17.92 -19.66 -6.16
N ALA A 316 18.92 -20.53 -6.00
CA ALA A 316 18.74 -21.99 -5.98
C ALA A 316 19.81 -22.70 -5.12
N PRO A 317 19.85 -22.46 -3.79
CA PRO A 317 21.00 -22.84 -2.93
C PRO A 317 21.28 -24.34 -2.82
N SER A 318 20.35 -25.19 -3.25
CA SER A 318 20.50 -26.66 -3.28
C SER A 318 20.94 -27.20 -4.64
N CYS A 319 21.17 -26.33 -5.64
CA CYS A 319 21.43 -26.70 -7.02
C CYS A 319 22.82 -26.26 -7.48
N SER A 320 23.45 -27.05 -8.34
CA SER A 320 24.69 -26.66 -9.02
C SER A 320 24.38 -25.99 -10.38
N PRO A 321 25.35 -25.27 -11.00
CA PRO A 321 25.16 -24.63 -12.31
C PRO A 321 24.76 -25.60 -13.44
N GLU A 322 25.23 -26.84 -13.36
CA GLU A 322 25.01 -27.89 -14.36
C GLU A 322 23.75 -28.75 -14.09
N ASP A 323 23.23 -28.82 -12.85
CA ASP A 323 21.94 -29.46 -12.57
C ASP A 323 20.75 -28.56 -12.93
N PHE A 324 20.52 -28.46 -14.23
CA PHE A 324 19.35 -27.82 -14.80
C PHE A 324 18.01 -28.43 -14.34
N SER A 325 17.96 -29.68 -13.86
CA SER A 325 16.72 -30.27 -13.31
C SER A 325 16.41 -29.74 -11.91
N CYS A 326 17.43 -29.42 -11.12
CA CYS A 326 17.29 -28.70 -9.85
C CYS A 326 17.00 -27.21 -10.10
N LEU A 327 17.72 -26.54 -11.01
CA LEU A 327 17.49 -25.13 -11.34
C LEU A 327 16.05 -24.88 -11.83
N CYS A 328 15.49 -25.77 -12.66
CA CYS A 328 14.09 -25.72 -13.07
C CYS A 328 13.05 -25.88 -11.94
N ARG A 329 13.45 -26.36 -10.74
CA ARG A 329 12.58 -26.40 -9.54
C ARG A 329 12.66 -25.11 -8.73
N SER A 330 13.67 -24.27 -8.97
CA SER A 330 13.70 -22.93 -8.38
C SER A 330 12.94 -21.95 -9.27
N HIS A 331 11.71 -21.65 -8.83
CA HIS A 331 10.93 -20.55 -9.37
C HIS A 331 11.67 -19.20 -9.28
N LYS A 332 12.45 -18.96 -8.20
CA LYS A 332 13.31 -17.76 -8.08
C LYS A 332 14.31 -17.69 -9.25
N TRP A 333 14.97 -18.80 -9.55
CA TRP A 333 16.02 -18.87 -10.59
C TRP A 333 15.44 -18.73 -12.00
N ILE A 334 14.32 -19.39 -12.30
CA ILE A 334 13.61 -19.21 -13.58
C ILE A 334 13.24 -17.74 -13.77
N CYS A 335 12.68 -17.10 -12.74
CA CYS A 335 12.26 -15.71 -12.83
C CYS A 335 13.44 -14.74 -13.00
N ALA A 336 14.57 -14.98 -12.33
CA ALA A 336 15.82 -14.26 -12.50
C ALA A 336 16.45 -14.45 -13.90
N TYR A 337 16.38 -15.66 -14.46
CA TYR A 337 16.83 -15.90 -15.84
C TYR A 337 15.98 -15.13 -16.86
N VAL A 338 14.65 -15.22 -16.77
CA VAL A 338 13.72 -14.50 -17.66
C VAL A 338 13.87 -12.99 -17.51
N SER A 339 13.95 -12.51 -16.27
CA SER A 339 14.28 -11.13 -15.91
C SER A 339 15.45 -10.58 -16.71
N CYS A 340 16.61 -11.25 -16.57
CA CYS A 340 17.83 -10.87 -17.27
C CYS A 340 17.62 -10.93 -18.79
N ALA A 341 16.96 -11.96 -19.31
CA ALA A 341 16.76 -12.13 -20.74
C ALA A 341 15.91 -11.01 -21.37
N GLU A 342 14.85 -10.58 -20.68
CA GLU A 342 14.07 -9.42 -21.12
C GLU A 342 14.79 -8.07 -20.93
N GLY A 343 15.92 -8.02 -20.23
CA GLY A 343 16.72 -6.81 -20.00
C GLY A 343 17.92 -6.68 -20.94
N ASN A 344 18.49 -7.81 -21.41
CA ASN A 344 19.82 -7.84 -22.04
C ASN A 344 19.83 -8.36 -23.49
N CYS A 345 18.69 -8.83 -24.03
CA CYS A 345 18.62 -9.56 -25.30
C CYS A 345 17.81 -8.80 -26.36
N LYS A 346 18.18 -8.94 -27.64
CA LYS A 346 17.72 -8.02 -28.69
C LYS A 346 16.49 -8.56 -29.42
N GLY A 347 15.46 -7.72 -29.53
CA GLY A 347 14.21 -8.07 -30.20
C GLY A 347 13.56 -9.34 -29.63
N ASP A 348 13.11 -10.23 -30.50
CA ASP A 348 12.38 -11.44 -30.13
C ASP A 348 13.20 -12.48 -29.32
N GLU A 349 14.52 -12.32 -29.18
CA GLU A 349 15.35 -13.23 -28.40
C GLU A 349 14.96 -13.26 -26.91
N SER A 350 14.57 -12.11 -26.36
CA SER A 350 14.00 -11.98 -25.01
C SER A 350 12.82 -12.93 -24.82
N LYS A 351 11.85 -12.89 -25.74
CA LYS A 351 10.68 -13.77 -25.70
C LYS A 351 11.04 -15.24 -25.91
N LYS A 352 11.93 -15.52 -26.87
CA LYS A 352 12.44 -16.88 -27.13
C LYS A 352 13.14 -17.48 -25.91
N ALA A 353 13.85 -16.68 -25.10
CA ALA A 353 14.46 -17.13 -23.86
C ALA A 353 13.41 -17.60 -22.85
N SER A 354 12.35 -16.81 -22.68
CA SER A 354 11.21 -17.13 -21.80
C SER A 354 10.48 -18.40 -22.26
N ASP A 355 10.13 -18.47 -23.54
CA ASP A 355 9.46 -19.63 -24.13
C ASP A 355 10.35 -20.90 -24.05
N GLU A 356 11.67 -20.76 -24.25
CA GLU A 356 12.65 -21.85 -24.15
C GLU A 356 12.76 -22.39 -22.71
N VAL A 357 12.91 -21.52 -21.69
CA VAL A 357 13.05 -21.97 -20.30
C VAL A 357 11.76 -22.58 -19.75
N TYR A 358 10.60 -21.99 -20.04
CA TYR A 358 9.33 -22.54 -19.58
C TYR A 358 9.01 -23.89 -20.22
N SER A 359 9.24 -24.03 -21.54
CA SER A 359 9.02 -25.29 -22.23
C SER A 359 9.96 -26.40 -21.73
N LYS A 360 11.26 -26.11 -21.57
CA LYS A 360 12.24 -27.10 -21.10
C LYS A 360 12.03 -27.49 -19.63
N CYS A 361 11.77 -26.53 -18.73
CA CYS A 361 11.50 -26.83 -17.33
C CYS A 361 10.18 -27.58 -17.15
N GLY A 362 9.12 -27.22 -17.89
CA GLY A 362 7.85 -27.96 -17.87
C GLY A 362 8.03 -29.44 -18.26
N ALA A 363 8.71 -29.71 -19.37
CA ALA A 363 8.95 -31.06 -19.87
C ALA A 363 9.84 -31.93 -18.96
N ILE A 364 10.82 -31.31 -18.28
CA ILE A 364 11.65 -32.02 -17.28
C ILE A 364 10.78 -32.48 -16.11
N LEU A 365 9.88 -31.63 -15.62
CA LEU A 365 9.25 -31.82 -14.31
C LEU A 365 7.94 -32.60 -14.36
N SER A 366 7.33 -32.77 -15.54
CA SER A 366 6.27 -33.76 -15.75
C SER A 366 6.80 -35.20 -15.90
N SER A 367 8.08 -35.37 -16.26
CA SER A 367 8.71 -36.67 -16.53
C SER A 367 9.07 -37.49 -15.29
N ARG A 368 8.07 -37.76 -14.42
CA ARG A 368 8.06 -38.74 -13.29
C ARG A 368 9.40 -38.99 -12.54
N SER A 369 9.51 -38.46 -11.32
CA SER A 369 9.74 -39.30 -10.12
C SER A 369 9.75 -38.48 -8.82
N ARG A 370 9.64 -39.16 -7.68
CA ARG A 370 9.64 -38.55 -6.34
C ARG A 370 11.07 -38.16 -5.93
N LEU A 371 11.34 -36.85 -5.86
CA LEU A 371 12.46 -36.26 -5.13
C LEU A 371 11.93 -35.05 -4.36
N SER A 372 12.58 -34.68 -3.26
CA SER A 372 12.10 -33.64 -2.33
C SER A 372 11.88 -32.29 -3.01
N THR A 373 10.73 -31.67 -2.75
CA THR A 373 10.30 -30.43 -3.40
C THR A 373 10.91 -29.19 -2.74
N THR A 374 11.81 -28.52 -3.46
CA THR A 374 11.79 -27.06 -3.52
C THR A 374 10.63 -26.62 -4.44
N ASP A 375 10.08 -25.42 -4.23
CA ASP A 375 8.73 -25.06 -4.70
C ASP A 375 8.55 -25.05 -6.24
N TYR A 376 7.83 -26.05 -6.73
CA TYR A 376 7.45 -26.21 -8.14
C TYR A 376 5.96 -26.56 -8.31
N ILE A 377 5.34 -26.11 -9.41
CA ILE A 377 3.92 -26.34 -9.76
C ILE A 377 3.82 -26.92 -11.19
N PRO A 378 3.16 -28.09 -11.44
CA PRO A 378 3.33 -28.85 -12.68
C PRO A 378 2.57 -28.40 -13.95
N GLU A 379 3.28 -28.56 -15.09
CA GLU A 379 2.90 -28.76 -16.52
C GLU A 379 1.68 -28.07 -17.16
N HIS A 380 0.57 -27.79 -16.48
CA HIS A 380 -0.66 -27.21 -17.06
C HIS A 380 -0.53 -25.71 -17.45
N GLN A 381 0.69 -25.26 -17.79
CA GLN A 381 1.09 -23.84 -17.89
C GLN A 381 2.03 -23.53 -19.08
N ASN A 382 2.07 -24.36 -20.14
CA ASN A 382 2.93 -24.13 -21.31
C ASN A 382 2.15 -23.42 -22.45
N PRO A 383 2.46 -22.16 -22.80
CA PRO A 383 1.59 -21.27 -23.59
C PRO A 383 1.65 -21.48 -25.12
N SER A 384 1.98 -22.68 -25.60
CA SER A 384 2.20 -22.96 -27.04
C SER A 384 0.97 -23.47 -27.82
N SER A 385 -0.16 -23.72 -27.14
CA SER A 385 -1.41 -24.17 -27.80
C SER A 385 -2.63 -23.51 -27.16
N LYS A 386 -3.55 -23.01 -27.99
CA LYS A 386 -4.69 -22.15 -27.59
C LYS A 386 -5.61 -22.80 -26.54
N GLU A 387 -5.50 -22.37 -25.28
CA GLU A 387 -6.61 -21.93 -24.42
C GLU A 387 -6.05 -21.35 -23.10
N ILE A 388 -6.40 -20.10 -22.78
CA ILE A 388 -5.71 -19.30 -21.74
C ILE A 388 -6.34 -19.53 -20.36
N SER A 389 -5.51 -19.80 -19.35
CA SER A 389 -5.96 -19.99 -17.96
C SER A 389 -5.14 -19.16 -16.94
N LYS A 390 -5.68 -19.01 -15.73
CA LYS A 390 -5.10 -18.17 -14.64
C LYS A 390 -3.63 -18.46 -14.32
N SER A 391 -3.15 -19.66 -14.65
CA SER A 391 -1.75 -20.04 -14.82
C SER A 391 -0.81 -18.87 -15.13
N GLU A 392 -1.02 -18.23 -16.28
CA GLU A 392 0.04 -17.49 -16.98
C GLU A 392 0.37 -16.13 -16.32
N SER A 393 -0.59 -15.52 -15.61
CA SER A 393 -0.36 -14.24 -14.94
C SER A 393 0.52 -14.35 -13.68
N TYR A 394 0.63 -15.53 -13.06
CA TYR A 394 1.50 -15.71 -11.89
C TYR A 394 2.97 -15.82 -12.29
N HIS A 395 3.28 -16.63 -13.31
CA HIS A 395 4.65 -16.75 -13.82
C HIS A 395 5.18 -15.42 -14.41
N ALA A 396 4.35 -14.71 -15.20
CA ALA A 396 4.72 -13.40 -15.71
C ALA A 396 4.99 -12.36 -14.59
N ALA A 397 4.20 -12.38 -13.51
CA ALA A 397 4.36 -11.43 -12.40
C ALA A 397 5.68 -11.62 -11.63
N VAL A 398 6.10 -12.86 -11.38
CA VAL A 398 7.36 -13.10 -10.62
C VAL A 398 8.60 -12.87 -11.49
N CYS A 399 8.54 -13.16 -12.80
CA CYS A 399 9.59 -12.76 -13.76
C CYS A 399 9.79 -11.24 -13.81
N ALA A 400 8.71 -10.48 -14.02
CA ALA A 400 8.76 -9.02 -14.07
C ALA A 400 9.26 -8.41 -12.75
N TRP A 401 9.05 -9.08 -11.61
CA TRP A 401 9.51 -8.61 -10.31
C TRP A 401 10.98 -8.96 -10.01
N ALA A 402 11.46 -10.14 -10.43
CA ALA A 402 12.90 -10.42 -10.43
C ALA A 402 13.68 -9.38 -11.27
N LYS A 403 13.09 -8.94 -12.38
CA LYS A 403 13.62 -7.84 -13.22
C LYS A 403 13.64 -6.50 -12.54
N CYS A 404 12.60 -6.20 -11.76
CA CYS A 404 12.59 -5.02 -10.91
C CYS A 404 13.73 -5.07 -9.86
N ALA A 405 13.96 -6.22 -9.23
CA ALA A 405 15.05 -6.36 -8.26
C ALA A 405 16.45 -6.25 -8.90
N GLU A 406 16.70 -6.95 -10.01
CA GLU A 406 18.01 -6.96 -10.68
C GLU A 406 18.38 -5.63 -11.34
N THR A 407 17.39 -4.83 -11.76
CA THR A 407 17.64 -3.53 -12.42
C THR A 407 17.78 -2.38 -11.41
N ASN A 408 17.13 -2.47 -10.23
CA ASN A 408 17.06 -1.36 -9.27
C ASN A 408 17.86 -1.58 -7.97
N CYS A 409 18.47 -2.76 -7.76
CA CYS A 409 19.30 -3.04 -6.58
C CYS A 409 20.75 -3.31 -6.98
N GLN A 410 21.54 -2.23 -7.15
CA GLN A 410 22.98 -2.34 -7.37
C GLN A 410 23.72 -2.76 -6.08
N ASP A 411 24.77 -3.57 -6.26
CA ASP A 411 25.94 -3.76 -5.40
C ASP A 411 25.75 -4.17 -3.92
N ASN A 412 24.57 -4.67 -3.50
CA ASN A 412 24.47 -5.38 -2.22
C ASN A 412 23.54 -6.60 -2.24
N THR A 413 24.16 -7.78 -2.40
CA THR A 413 23.49 -9.07 -2.59
C THR A 413 22.62 -9.50 -1.41
N ASP A 414 22.98 -9.11 -0.18
CA ASP A 414 22.19 -9.45 1.01
C ASP A 414 20.79 -8.83 0.96
N THR A 415 20.62 -7.67 0.32
CA THR A 415 19.31 -7.03 0.13
C THR A 415 18.42 -7.83 -0.83
N ILE A 416 18.99 -8.29 -1.95
CA ILE A 416 18.30 -9.14 -2.94
C ILE A 416 17.94 -10.48 -2.31
N ARG A 417 18.87 -11.07 -1.55
CA ARG A 417 18.69 -12.32 -0.79
C ARG A 417 17.54 -12.23 0.21
N LEU A 418 17.55 -11.23 1.10
CA LEU A 418 16.54 -11.07 2.15
C LEU A 418 15.13 -10.87 1.58
N ALA A 419 14.99 -10.09 0.51
CA ALA A 419 13.71 -9.94 -0.20
C ALA A 419 13.24 -11.27 -0.81
N SER A 420 14.17 -12.02 -1.43
CA SER A 420 13.89 -13.30 -2.08
C SER A 420 13.48 -14.41 -1.09
N ASP A 421 14.16 -14.50 0.06
CA ASP A 421 13.91 -15.54 1.08
C ASP A 421 12.59 -15.32 1.81
N ALA A 422 12.27 -14.07 2.19
CA ALA A 422 11.01 -13.74 2.87
C ALA A 422 9.74 -13.96 2.01
N ILE A 423 9.89 -14.01 0.68
CA ILE A 423 8.81 -14.30 -0.27
C ILE A 423 8.67 -15.81 -0.49
N TYR A 424 9.78 -16.54 -0.63
CA TYR A 424 9.77 -18.00 -0.77
C TYR A 424 9.10 -18.68 0.44
N GLU A 425 9.39 -18.20 1.66
CA GLU A 425 8.76 -18.63 2.92
C GLU A 425 7.22 -18.45 2.92
N LYS A 426 6.69 -17.40 2.27
CA LYS A 426 5.24 -17.19 2.13
C LYS A 426 4.61 -18.12 1.09
N CYS A 427 5.34 -18.50 0.04
CA CYS A 427 4.87 -19.48 -0.95
C CYS A 427 4.88 -20.91 -0.37
N TYR A 428 5.98 -21.31 0.27
CA TYR A 428 6.16 -22.62 0.90
C TYR A 428 5.11 -22.92 1.99
N LYS A 429 4.66 -21.89 2.71
CA LYS A 429 3.56 -22.01 3.69
C LYS A 429 2.17 -22.26 3.09
N ILE A 430 1.98 -22.00 1.80
CA ILE A 430 0.73 -22.26 1.07
C ILE A 430 0.72 -23.69 0.49
N THR A 431 1.89 -24.27 0.19
CA THR A 431 2.03 -25.60 -0.43
C THR A 431 2.08 -26.77 0.57
N SER A 432 2.35 -26.52 1.85
CA SER A 432 2.77 -27.55 2.83
C SER A 432 1.74 -28.01 3.87
N SER A 433 0.55 -27.40 3.98
CA SER A 433 -0.46 -27.77 4.99
C SER A 433 -1.28 -29.03 4.62
N PRO A 434 -1.28 -30.12 5.43
CA PRO A 434 -1.95 -31.37 5.05
C PRO A 434 -3.48 -31.34 5.10
N VAL A 435 -4.11 -31.89 4.06
CA VAL A 435 -5.56 -32.12 4.00
C VAL A 435 -6.02 -33.10 5.09
N ARG A 436 -6.83 -32.64 6.05
CA ARG A 436 -7.66 -33.53 6.87
C ARG A 436 -9.00 -33.77 6.20
N ARG A 437 -9.30 -35.06 5.98
CA ARG A 437 -10.48 -35.56 5.28
C ARG A 437 -11.61 -35.91 6.25
N ASN A 438 -12.82 -36.01 5.70
CA ASN A 438 -14.03 -36.62 6.28
C ASN A 438 -14.64 -35.80 7.45
N ARG A 439 -15.97 -35.77 7.61
CA ARG A 439 -17.04 -36.44 6.84
C ARG A 439 -17.90 -35.42 6.10
#